data_AF-A0A1Z3HN70-F1
#
_entry.id   AF-A0A1Z3HN70-F1
#
_cell.length_a   1.000
_cell.length_b   1.000
_cell.length_c   1.000
_cell.angle_alpha   90.00
_cell.angle_beta   90.00
_cell.angle_gamma   90.00
#
_symmetry.space_group_name_H-M   'P 1'
#
loop_
_entity.id
_entity.type
_entity.pdbx_description
1 polymer ?
#
loop_
_entity_poly.entity_id
_entity_poly.type
_entity_poly.pdbx_seq_one_letter_code
_entity_poly.pdbx_strand_id
1 'polypeptide(L)' 'MSTAETIYELVKTLPEDQANLVLVFAEFVHQRTQASDNLNNSSITTYFGILKDSPNFNEDSVAIQRAMRREWE' A
#
# COMPACT_ATOMS: atom_id res chain seq x y z
N MET A 1 29.96 14.00 -13.36
CA MET A 1 28.74 13.99 -14.19
C MET A 1 27.71 13.18 -13.42
N SER A 2 26.72 13.86 -12.87
CA SER A 2 25.63 13.21 -12.14
C SER A 2 24.64 12.55 -13.11
N THR A 3 23.95 11.51 -12.67
CA THR A 3 22.88 10.85 -13.44
C THR A 3 21.74 11.83 -13.76
N ALA A 4 21.51 12.84 -12.93
CA ALA A 4 20.52 13.88 -13.18
C ALA A 4 20.93 14.83 -14.33
N GLU A 5 22.21 15.18 -14.42
CA GLU A 5 22.74 16.07 -15.48
C GLU A 5 22.68 15.38 -16.86
N THR A 6 22.99 14.08 -16.91
CA THR A 6 22.93 13.29 -18.14
C THR A 6 21.51 13.10 -18.64
N ILE A 7 20.53 12.88 -17.75
CA ILE A 7 19.11 12.83 -18.13
C ILE A 7 18.63 14.19 -18.65
N TYR A 8 19.05 15.28 -18.00
CA TYR A 8 18.66 16.62 -18.41
C TYR A 8 19.19 16.99 -19.80
N GLU A 9 20.46 16.70 -20.10
CA GLU A 9 21.01 16.93 -21.44
C GLU A 9 20.35 16.05 -22.50
N LEU A 10 20.01 14.81 -22.16
CA LEU A 10 19.31 13.91 -23.07
C LEU A 10 17.90 14.42 -23.38
N VAL A 11 17.11 14.78 -22.37
CA VAL A 11 15.75 15.31 -22.55
C VAL A 11 15.76 16.64 -23.32
N LYS A 12 16.77 17.48 -23.10
CA LYS A 12 16.92 18.76 -23.79
C LYS A 12 17.23 18.63 -25.29
N THR A 13 17.82 17.52 -25.72
CA THR A 13 18.17 17.28 -27.13
C THR A 13 17.08 16.50 -27.89
N LEU A 14 16.06 16.01 -27.19
CA LEU A 14 14.99 15.20 -27.76
C LEU A 14 13.82 16.06 -28.29
N PRO A 15 13.08 15.58 -29.30
CA PRO A 15 11.80 16.16 -29.69
C PRO A 15 10.79 16.10 -28.54
N GLU A 16 9.86 17.06 -28.50
CA GLU A 16 8.87 17.23 -27.43
C GLU A 16 8.07 15.93 -27.15
N ASP A 17 7.69 15.21 -28.20
CA ASP A 17 6.99 13.92 -28.10
C ASP A 17 7.78 12.87 -27.31
N GLN A 18 9.10 12.84 -27.47
CA GLN A 18 9.97 11.87 -26.81
C GLN A 18 10.34 12.32 -25.38
N ALA A 19 10.46 13.63 -25.16
CA ALA A 19 10.63 14.19 -23.82
C ALA A 19 9.40 13.90 -22.92
N ASN A 20 8.20 13.97 -23.50
CA ASN A 20 6.97 13.67 -22.78
C ASN A 20 6.91 12.20 -22.33
N LEU A 21 7.40 11.26 -23.14
CA LEU A 21 7.51 9.84 -22.76
C LEU A 21 8.42 9.61 -21.55
N VAL A 22 9.53 10.35 -21.46
CA VAL A 22 10.44 10.27 -20.29
C VAL A 22 9.72 10.78 -19.03
N LEU A 23 8.91 11.84 -19.16
CA LEU A 23 8.14 12.40 -18.05
C LEU A 23 7.06 11.42 -17.57
N VAL A 24 6.31 10.82 -18.49
CA VAL A 24 5.31 9.77 -18.19
C VAL A 24 5.98 8.56 -17.52
N PHE A 25 7.15 8.14 -17.99
CA PHE A 25 7.89 7.05 -17.38
C PHE A 25 8.37 7.39 -15.96
N ALA A 26 8.88 8.61 -15.75
CA ALA A 26 9.32 9.07 -14.43
C ALA A 26 8.14 9.11 -13.44
N GLU A 27 6.98 9.60 -13.87
CA GLU A 27 5.75 9.59 -13.08
C GLU A 27 5.31 8.16 -12.74
N PHE A 28 5.37 7.24 -13.70
CA PHE A 28 5.03 5.84 -13.48
C PHE A 28 5.94 5.19 -12.42
N VAL A 29 7.26 5.42 -12.49
CA VAL A 29 8.20 4.89 -11.49
C VAL A 29 7.93 5.47 -10.10
N HIS A 30 7.63 6.77 -10.03
CA HIS A 30 7.27 7.44 -8.77
C HIS A 30 5.99 6.84 -8.16
N GLN A 31 4.94 6.69 -8.97
CA GLN A 31 3.68 6.08 -8.52
C GLN A 31 3.86 4.63 -8.07
N ARG A 32 4.65 3.82 -8.79
CA ARG A 32 4.91 2.42 -8.42
C ARG A 32 5.62 2.32 -7.06
N THR A 33 6.54 3.24 -6.79
CA THR A 33 7.27 3.30 -5.51
C THR A 33 6.33 3.66 -4.36
N GLN A 34 5.47 4.67 -4.55
CA GLN A 34 4.46 5.03 -3.54
C GLN A 34 3.37 3.98 -3.35
N ALA A 35 2.97 3.25 -4.40
CA ALA A 35 2.04 2.13 -4.29
C ALA A 35 2.64 0.99 -3.45
N SER A 36 3.96 0.80 -3.53
CA SER A 36 4.68 -0.19 -2.73
C SER A 36 4.76 0.23 -1.26
N ASP A 37 4.92 1.52 -0.97
CA ASP A 37 4.87 2.04 0.41
C ASP A 37 3.46 1.97 1.02
N ASN A 38 2.40 2.12 0.21
CA ASN A 38 1.02 1.97 0.69
C ASN A 38 0.62 0.52 1.05
N LEU A 39 1.38 -0.49 0.62
CA LEU A 39 1.20 -1.88 1.07
C LEU A 39 1.71 -2.12 2.51
N ASN A 40 2.52 -1.21 3.05
CA ASN A 40 2.94 -1.24 4.46
C ASN A 40 1.93 -0.58 5.41
N ASN A 41 0.89 0.09 4.89
CA ASN A 41 -0.29 0.35 5.70
C ASN A 41 -1.01 -0.98 5.88
N SER A 42 -0.89 -1.55 7.08
CA SER A 42 -1.59 -2.75 7.52
C SER A 42 -3.06 -2.67 7.12
N SER A 43 -3.38 -3.30 5.99
CA SER A 43 -4.74 -3.39 5.49
C SER A 43 -5.64 -3.91 6.62
N ILE A 44 -6.86 -3.41 6.71
CA ILE A 44 -7.84 -3.86 7.70
C ILE A 44 -8.05 -5.40 7.64
N THR A 45 -7.80 -6.01 6.47
CA THR A 45 -7.75 -7.47 6.29
C THR A 45 -6.66 -8.18 7.07
N THR A 46 -5.49 -7.55 7.27
CA THR A 46 -4.43 -8.07 8.15
C THR A 46 -4.89 -8.08 9.60
N TYR A 47 -5.66 -7.08 10.04
CA TYR A 47 -6.26 -7.07 11.39
C TYR A 47 -7.28 -8.20 11.58
N PHE A 48 -8.11 -8.49 10.57
CA PHE A 48 -9.07 -9.61 10.66
C PHE A 48 -8.39 -10.98 10.81
N GLY A 49 -7.21 -11.18 10.20
CA GLY A 49 -6.41 -12.39 10.42
C GLY A 49 -5.95 -12.54 11.87
N ILE A 50 -5.43 -11.46 12.46
CA ILE A 50 -4.95 -11.44 13.85
C ILE A 50 -6.11 -11.64 14.84
N LEU A 51 -7.27 -11.04 14.59
CA LEU A 51 -8.43 -11.23 15.48
C LEU A 51 -8.92 -12.68 15.48
N LYS A 52 -8.96 -13.34 14.32
CA LYS A 52 -9.39 -14.75 14.23
C LYS A 52 -8.52 -15.67 15.09
N ASP A 53 -7.22 -15.44 15.09
CA ASP A 53 -6.26 -16.26 15.85
C ASP A 53 -6.11 -15.80 17.31
N SER A 54 -6.83 -14.75 17.72
CA SER A 54 -6.74 -14.24 19.08
C SER A 54 -7.47 -15.16 20.07
N PRO A 55 -6.93 -15.38 21.28
CA PRO A 55 -7.55 -16.24 22.29
C PRO A 55 -9.01 -15.86 22.63
N ASN A 56 -9.35 -14.58 22.50
CA ASN A 56 -10.67 -14.05 22.84
C ASN A 56 -11.72 -14.22 21.73
N PHE A 57 -11.31 -14.38 20.48
CA PHE A 57 -12.21 -14.48 19.32
C PHE A 57 -12.06 -15.80 18.55
N ASN A 58 -11.18 -16.70 18.99
CA ASN A 58 -11.00 -18.04 18.44
C ASN A 58 -12.05 -19.05 18.98
N GLU A 59 -12.88 -18.65 19.94
CA GLU A 59 -14.02 -19.45 20.39
C GLU A 59 -15.23 -19.28 19.46
N ASP A 60 -16.21 -20.20 19.54
CA ASP A 60 -17.46 -20.09 18.79
C ASP A 60 -18.07 -18.70 18.99
N SER A 61 -18.20 -17.93 17.90
CA SER A 61 -18.68 -16.55 17.94
C SER A 61 -20.05 -16.44 18.61
N VAL A 62 -20.86 -17.50 18.53
CA VAL A 62 -22.17 -17.58 19.19
C VAL A 62 -22.02 -17.78 20.70
N ALA A 63 -21.02 -18.54 21.15
CA ALA A 63 -20.74 -18.73 22.57
C ALA A 63 -20.28 -17.43 23.25
N ILE A 64 -19.40 -16.65 22.59
CA ILE A 64 -18.94 -15.34 23.07
C ILE A 64 -20.12 -14.37 23.21
N GLN A 65 -20.98 -14.29 22.19
CA GLN A 65 -22.18 -13.43 22.22
C GLN A 65 -23.16 -13.83 23.33
N ARG A 66 -23.31 -15.13 23.61
CA ARG A 66 -24.13 -15.62 24.72
C ARG A 66 -23.50 -15.34 26.09
N ALA A 67 -22.18 -15.37 26.21
CA ALA A 67 -21.48 -14.99 27.43
C ALA A 67 -21.67 -13.49 27.71
N MET A 68 -21.40 -12.63 26.71
CA MET A 68 -21.60 -11.18 26.81
C MET A 68 -23.05 -10.82 27.18
N ARG A 69 -24.05 -11.52 26.63
CA ARG A 69 -25.45 -11.29 27.01
C ARG A 69 -25.74 -11.64 28.46
N ARG A 70 -25.19 -12.77 28.95
CA ARG A 70 -25.38 -13.22 30.34
C ARG A 70 -24.67 -12.33 31.35
N GLU A 71 -23.57 -11.69 30.97
CA GLU A 71 -22.87 -10.74 31.85
C GLU A 71 -23.64 -9.43 32.09
N TRP A 72 -24.68 -9.16 31.30
CA TRP A 72 -25.51 -7.96 31.42
C TRP A 72 -26.86 -8.22 32.12
N GLU A 73 -27.14 -9.47 32.50
CA GLU A 73 -28.29 -9.87 33.34
C GLU A 73 -27.88 -9.97 34.82
#